data_AF-A0A2T5GYS0-F1
#
_entry.id   AF-A0A2T5GYS0-F1
#
_cell.length_a   1.000
_cell.length_b   1.000
_cell.length_c   1.000
_cell.angle_alpha   90.00
_cell.angle_beta   90.00
_cell.angle_gamma   90.00
#
_symmetry.space_group_name_H-M   'P 1'
#
loop_
_entity.id
_entity.type
_entity.pdbx_description
1 polymer ?
#
loop_
_entity_poly.entity_id
_entity_poly.type
_entity_poly.pdbx_seq_one_letter_code
_entity_poly.pdbx_strand_id
1 'polypeptide(L)'
;MIPANVLPRRSRPTTKSYRTAVKTIITGIQGHHGLNDPELAERLGCSAGTIKNARNEAGNLDGVTLMNVEYEFGPSALDPVLALGGSRSVPLNVAADDTVSATIELSEVLHLLIAAQSPASEGGVAVTPTELTRILPQLRDARQALDVLIDRARFAA
;
A
#
# COMPACT_ATOMS: atom_id res chain seq x y z
N MET A 1 17.04 19.20 28.05
CA MET A 1 16.03 18.14 28.31
C MET A 1 15.11 18.10 27.09
N ILE A 2 15.33 17.16 26.17
CA ILE A 2 14.49 17.02 24.97
C ILE A 2 13.22 16.27 25.40
N PRO A 3 12.01 16.80 25.18
CA PRO A 3 10.79 16.09 25.54
C PRO A 3 10.72 14.78 24.76
N ALA A 4 10.42 13.68 25.45
CA ALA A 4 10.21 12.39 24.82
C ALA A 4 9.17 12.55 23.70
N ASN A 5 9.57 12.26 22.47
CA ASN A 5 8.70 12.30 21.30
C ASN A 5 7.75 11.10 21.38
N VAL A 6 6.69 11.21 22.20
CA VAL A 6 5.67 10.17 22.30
C VAL A 6 4.73 10.36 21.12
N LEU A 7 4.94 9.59 20.06
CA LEU A 7 3.97 9.53 18.96
C LEU A 7 2.57 9.33 19.57
N PRO A 8 1.56 10.13 19.16
CA PRO A 8 0.22 10.00 19.71
C PRO A 8 -0.26 8.55 19.58
N ARG A 9 -0.75 7.96 20.68
CA ARG A 9 -1.29 6.60 20.67
C ARG A 9 -2.42 6.53 19.66
N ARG A 10 -2.25 5.75 18.60
CA ARG A 10 -3.32 5.45 17.63
C ARG A 10 -4.51 4.84 18.37
N SER A 11 -5.71 5.30 18.04
CA SER A 11 -6.94 4.69 18.54
C SER A 11 -7.06 3.25 18.04
N ARG A 12 -7.60 2.36 18.88
CA ARG A 12 -7.84 0.97 18.47
C ARG A 12 -8.87 0.95 17.33
N PRO A 13 -8.68 0.09 16.31
CA PRO A 13 -9.69 -0.11 15.28
C PRO A 13 -11.05 -0.51 15.88
N THR A 14 -12.11 0.04 15.32
CA THR A 14 -13.50 -0.29 15.64
C THR A 14 -14.16 -0.99 14.44
N THR A 15 -15.26 -1.69 14.68
CA THR A 15 -16.08 -2.27 13.59
C THR A 15 -16.48 -1.21 12.56
N LYS A 16 -16.81 0.01 13.00
CA LYS A 16 -17.17 1.10 12.09
C LYS A 16 -15.99 1.52 11.20
N SER A 17 -14.80 1.70 11.79
CA SER A 17 -13.61 2.04 11.02
C SER A 17 -13.20 0.94 10.04
N TYR A 18 -13.34 -0.33 10.45
CA TYR A 18 -13.08 -1.48 9.58
C TYR A 18 -14.04 -1.52 8.39
N ARG A 19 -15.35 -1.36 8.62
CA ARG A 19 -16.34 -1.34 7.53
C ARG A 19 -16.15 -0.15 6.59
N THR A 20 -15.76 1.00 7.14
CA THR A 20 -15.42 2.19 6.32
C THR A 20 -14.23 1.88 5.42
N ALA A 21 -13.17 1.26 5.95
CA ALA A 21 -12.00 0.86 5.18
C ALA A 21 -12.35 -0.17 4.08
N VAL A 22 -13.15 -1.18 4.41
CA VAL A 22 -13.64 -2.17 3.44
C VAL A 22 -14.47 -1.52 2.33
N LYS A 23 -15.36 -0.59 2.68
CA LYS A 23 -16.10 0.18 1.69
C LYS A 23 -15.16 0.94 0.75
N THR A 24 -14.15 1.62 1.29
CA THR A 24 -13.15 2.34 0.48
C THR A 24 -12.47 1.40 -0.53
N ILE A 25 -12.09 0.20 -0.10
CA ILE A 25 -11.52 -0.84 -0.98
C ILE A 25 -12.49 -1.17 -2.12
N ILE A 26 -13.73 -1.53 -1.78
CA ILE A 26 -14.74 -1.93 -2.78
C ILE A 26 -15.00 -0.78 -3.77
N THR A 27 -15.27 0.42 -3.27
CA THR A 27 -15.57 1.57 -4.15
C THR A 27 -14.38 1.97 -5.01
N GLY A 28 -13.15 1.83 -4.47
CA GLY A 28 -11.92 2.12 -5.21
C GLY A 28 -11.73 1.14 -6.36
N ILE A 29 -11.88 -0.16 -6.10
CA ILE A 29 -11.77 -1.21 -7.11
C ILE A 29 -12.87 -1.06 -8.17
N GLN A 30 -14.12 -0.89 -7.76
CA GLN A 30 -15.23 -0.70 -8.70
C GLN A 30 -15.02 0.53 -9.59
N GLY A 31 -14.58 1.65 -9.02
CA GLY A 31 -14.28 2.87 -9.77
C GLY A 31 -13.10 2.72 -10.73
N HIS A 32 -12.03 2.05 -10.30
CA HIS A 32 -10.82 1.90 -11.12
C HIS A 32 -10.99 0.89 -12.27
N HIS A 33 -11.72 -0.19 -12.02
CA HIS A 33 -11.90 -1.29 -12.98
C HIS A 33 -13.25 -1.28 -13.71
N GLY A 34 -14.15 -0.36 -13.37
CA GLY A 34 -15.49 -0.26 -13.97
C GLY A 34 -16.42 -1.42 -13.62
N LEU A 35 -16.24 -2.05 -12.46
CA LEU A 35 -16.97 -3.27 -12.06
C LEU A 35 -18.24 -2.94 -11.26
N ASN A 36 -19.31 -3.68 -11.51
CA ASN A 36 -20.51 -3.69 -10.67
C ASN A 36 -20.42 -4.75 -9.53
N ASP A 37 -21.46 -4.85 -8.70
CA ASP A 37 -21.45 -5.78 -7.54
C ASP A 37 -21.35 -7.26 -7.96
N PRO A 38 -22.14 -7.76 -8.93
CA PRO A 38 -21.97 -9.12 -9.46
C PRO A 38 -20.58 -9.42 -9.99
N GLU A 39 -20.01 -8.54 -10.82
CA GLU A 39 -18.71 -8.76 -11.46
C GLU A 39 -17.57 -8.79 -10.44
N LEU A 40 -17.60 -7.88 -9.46
CA LEU A 40 -16.61 -7.90 -8.38
C LEU A 40 -16.77 -9.15 -7.51
N ALA A 41 -18.02 -9.56 -7.23
CA ALA A 41 -18.29 -10.75 -6.44
C ALA A 41 -17.77 -12.03 -7.11
N GLU A 42 -17.94 -12.15 -8.43
CA GLU A 42 -17.43 -13.27 -9.23
C GLU A 42 -15.91 -13.38 -9.11
N ARG A 43 -15.18 -12.28 -9.30
CA ARG A 43 -13.72 -12.25 -9.18
C ARG A 43 -13.23 -12.60 -7.77
N LEU A 44 -13.96 -12.16 -6.75
CA LEU A 44 -13.59 -12.41 -5.35
C LEU A 44 -14.08 -13.77 -4.82
N GLY A 45 -14.85 -14.52 -5.62
CA GLY A 45 -15.40 -15.82 -5.22
C GLY A 45 -16.47 -15.73 -4.12
N CYS A 46 -17.27 -14.65 -4.09
CA CYS A 46 -18.33 -14.46 -3.12
C CYS A 46 -19.67 -14.06 -3.78
N SER A 47 -20.70 -13.76 -2.97
CA SER A 47 -22.00 -13.35 -3.50
C SER A 47 -22.08 -11.83 -3.76
N ALA A 48 -22.86 -11.42 -4.75
CA ALA A 48 -23.14 -9.99 -4.99
C ALA A 48 -23.74 -9.30 -3.76
N GLY A 49 -24.51 -10.04 -2.95
CA GLY A 49 -25.06 -9.57 -1.67
C GLY A 49 -23.96 -9.26 -0.65
N THR A 50 -22.87 -10.05 -0.62
CA THR A 50 -21.71 -9.81 0.23
C THR A 50 -21.05 -8.47 -0.12
N ILE A 51 -20.79 -8.23 -1.42
CA ILE A 51 -20.22 -6.97 -1.90
C ILE A 51 -21.14 -5.78 -1.58
N LYS A 52 -22.44 -5.91 -1.87
CA LYS A 52 -23.43 -4.87 -1.57
C LYS A 52 -23.47 -4.53 -0.08
N ASN A 53 -23.48 -5.54 0.79
CA ASN A 53 -23.50 -5.37 2.25
C ASN A 53 -22.22 -4.69 2.75
N ALA A 54 -21.06 -5.09 2.24
CA ALA A 54 -19.78 -4.51 2.61
C ALA A 54 -19.67 -3.04 2.13
N ARG A 55 -20.06 -2.75 0.88
CA ARG A 55 -20.10 -1.37 0.35
C ARG A 55 -21.03 -0.45 1.14
N ASN A 56 -22.14 -0.98 1.62
CA ASN A 56 -23.11 -0.23 2.42
C ASN A 56 -22.78 -0.26 3.93
N GLU A 57 -21.64 -0.83 4.33
CA GLU A 57 -21.21 -0.97 5.72
C GLU A 57 -22.22 -1.74 6.60
N ALA A 58 -23.08 -2.54 5.98
CA ALA A 58 -24.07 -3.40 6.62
C ALA A 58 -23.47 -4.73 7.09
N GLY A 59 -22.34 -5.15 6.49
CA GLY A 59 -21.63 -6.38 6.84
C GLY A 59 -20.10 -6.22 6.78
N ASN A 60 -19.41 -7.28 7.18
CA ASN A 60 -17.96 -7.41 7.05
C ASN A 60 -17.65 -8.36 5.88
N LEU A 61 -16.46 -8.24 5.31
CA LEU A 61 -15.88 -9.32 4.51
C LEU A 61 -15.21 -10.31 5.46
N ASP A 62 -15.31 -11.60 5.16
CA ASP A 62 -14.52 -12.60 5.86
C ASP A 62 -13.03 -12.51 5.46
N GLY A 63 -12.17 -13.21 6.20
CA GLY A 63 -10.73 -13.16 5.97
C GLY A 63 -10.31 -13.68 4.59
N VAL A 64 -10.99 -14.70 4.06
CA VAL A 64 -10.65 -15.27 2.74
C VAL A 64 -11.02 -14.29 1.63
N THR A 65 -12.23 -13.72 1.69
CA THR A 65 -12.65 -12.71 0.72
C THR A 65 -11.72 -11.49 0.73
N LEU A 66 -11.23 -11.07 1.90
CA LEU A 66 -10.21 -10.02 1.98
C LEU A 66 -8.90 -10.43 1.31
N MET A 67 -8.38 -11.64 1.55
CA MET A 67 -7.15 -12.08 0.89
C MET A 67 -7.31 -12.17 -0.63
N ASN A 68 -8.48 -12.60 -1.12
CA ASN A 68 -8.79 -12.62 -2.56
C ASN A 68 -8.75 -11.22 -3.20
N VAL A 69 -9.03 -10.16 -2.43
CA VAL A 69 -8.89 -8.78 -2.93
C VAL A 69 -7.44 -8.47 -3.29
N GLU A 70 -6.49 -8.80 -2.40
CA GLU A 70 -5.07 -8.54 -2.67
C GLU A 70 -4.53 -9.46 -3.78
N TYR A 71 -5.01 -10.70 -3.84
CA TYR A 71 -4.67 -11.64 -4.90
C TYR A 71 -5.11 -11.15 -6.29
N GLU A 72 -6.36 -10.70 -6.43
CA GLU A 72 -6.95 -10.30 -7.72
C GLU A 72 -6.49 -8.91 -8.17
N PHE A 73 -6.42 -7.94 -7.25
CA PHE A 73 -6.18 -6.53 -7.58
C PHE A 73 -4.76 -6.06 -7.23
N GLY A 74 -3.93 -6.98 -6.74
CA GLY A 74 -2.53 -6.75 -6.47
C GLY A 74 -2.23 -6.14 -5.11
N PRO A 75 -0.93 -5.97 -4.82
CA PRO A 75 -0.44 -5.40 -3.58
C PRO A 75 -0.97 -3.98 -3.42
N SER A 76 -1.19 -3.56 -2.17
CA SER A 76 -1.84 -2.30 -1.77
C SER A 76 -3.36 -2.27 -1.85
N ALA A 77 -4.04 -3.27 -2.42
CA ALA A 77 -5.50 -3.29 -2.44
C ALA A 77 -6.11 -3.34 -1.02
N LEU A 78 -5.41 -3.94 -0.04
CA LEU A 78 -5.83 -3.99 1.36
C LEU A 78 -5.32 -2.82 2.23
N ASP A 79 -4.57 -1.87 1.67
CA ASP A 79 -3.97 -0.78 2.43
C ASP A 79 -4.98 0.02 3.28
N PRO A 80 -6.22 0.30 2.84
CA PRO A 80 -7.20 0.97 3.70
C PRO A 80 -7.48 0.22 5.01
N VAL A 81 -7.50 -1.11 4.99
CA VAL A 81 -7.70 -1.94 6.19
C VAL A 81 -6.41 -2.02 7.00
N LEU A 82 -5.26 -2.24 6.36
CA LEU A 82 -3.96 -2.34 7.03
C LEU A 82 -3.56 -1.02 7.71
N ALA A 83 -3.96 0.11 7.15
CA ALA A 83 -3.72 1.45 7.71
C ALA A 83 -4.36 1.64 9.09
N LEU A 84 -5.43 0.89 9.41
CA LEU A 84 -6.04 0.89 10.75
C LEU A 84 -5.07 0.35 11.82
N GLY A 85 -4.24 -0.63 11.44
CA GLY A 85 -3.13 -1.14 12.26
C GLY A 85 -1.86 -0.31 12.16
N GLY A 86 -1.82 0.66 11.25
CA GLY A 86 -0.63 1.46 10.98
C GLY A 86 0.36 0.85 10.00
N SER A 87 -0.09 -0.13 9.24
CA SER A 87 0.72 -0.90 8.28
C SER A 87 0.24 -0.65 6.85
N ARG A 88 1.00 -1.17 5.90
CA ARG A 88 0.62 -1.30 4.49
C ARG A 88 1.09 -2.65 3.98
N SER A 89 0.47 -3.12 2.91
CA SER A 89 0.94 -4.30 2.20
C SER A 89 2.15 -3.96 1.34
N VAL A 90 3.04 -4.92 1.22
CA VAL A 90 4.17 -4.91 0.30
C VAL A 90 4.19 -6.26 -0.40
N PRO A 91 4.49 -6.31 -1.71
CA PRO A 91 4.52 -7.57 -2.43
C PRO A 91 5.54 -8.53 -1.80
N LEU A 92 5.13 -9.76 -1.51
CA LEU A 92 6.03 -10.83 -1.10
C LEU A 92 6.71 -11.38 -2.35
N ASN A 93 8.05 -11.34 -2.41
CA ASN A 93 8.82 -11.91 -3.52
C ASN A 93 8.33 -11.45 -4.91
N VAL A 94 8.54 -10.19 -5.24
CA VAL A 94 8.87 -9.91 -6.64
C VAL A 94 10.16 -10.68 -6.88
N ALA A 95 10.23 -11.50 -7.92
CA ALA A 95 11.48 -12.14 -8.34
C ALA A 95 12.50 -11.03 -8.54
N ALA A 96 13.21 -10.67 -7.47
CA ALA A 96 14.30 -9.76 -7.55
C ALA A 96 15.32 -10.54 -8.33
N ASP A 97 15.63 -10.01 -9.51
CA ASP A 97 16.83 -10.40 -10.17
C ASP A 97 17.94 -10.18 -9.14
N ASP A 98 18.52 -11.26 -8.61
CA ASP A 98 19.58 -11.22 -7.58
C ASP A 98 20.80 -10.41 -8.06
N THR A 99 20.80 -9.98 -9.32
CA THR A 99 21.75 -9.07 -9.95
C THR A 99 21.53 -7.59 -9.58
N VAL A 100 20.34 -7.19 -9.12
CA VAL A 100 20.05 -5.79 -8.76
C VAL A 100 20.49 -5.54 -7.31
N SER A 101 21.57 -4.77 -7.16
CA SER A 101 22.07 -4.40 -5.85
C SER A 101 21.18 -3.33 -5.22
N ALA A 102 20.59 -3.62 -4.05
CA ALA A 102 19.81 -2.64 -3.31
C ALA A 102 20.58 -1.34 -3.02
N THR A 103 21.92 -1.40 -2.94
CA THR A 103 22.76 -0.20 -2.78
C THR A 103 22.67 0.72 -4.00
N ILE A 104 22.57 0.18 -5.21
CA ILE A 104 22.44 0.96 -6.45
C ILE A 104 21.07 1.66 -6.46
N GLU A 105 19.99 0.88 -6.27
CA GLU A 105 18.61 1.40 -6.25
C GLU A 105 18.42 2.51 -5.22
N LEU A 106 18.98 2.32 -4.02
CA LEU A 106 18.95 3.33 -2.96
C LEU A 106 19.76 4.58 -3.32
N SER A 107 20.91 4.42 -3.97
CA SER A 107 21.74 5.54 -4.41
C SER A 107 21.03 6.38 -5.46
N GLU A 108 20.36 5.74 -6.42
CA GLU A 108 19.61 6.43 -7.47
C GLU A 108 18.42 7.20 -6.92
N VAL A 109 17.60 6.56 -6.08
CA VAL A 109 16.48 7.23 -5.40
C VAL A 109 16.97 8.39 -4.55
N LEU A 110 18.07 8.22 -3.82
CA LEU A 110 18.65 9.30 -3.02
C LEU A 110 19.05 10.49 -3.91
N HIS A 111 19.68 10.25 -5.05
CA HIS A 111 20.01 11.31 -6.01
C HIS A 111 18.77 12.02 -6.55
N LEU A 112 17.71 11.30 -6.89
CA LEU A 112 16.44 11.89 -7.34
C LEU A 112 15.78 12.75 -6.26
N LEU A 113 15.79 12.29 -5.01
CA LEU A 113 15.25 13.04 -3.88
C LEU A 113 16.06 14.30 -3.58
N ILE A 114 17.40 14.22 -3.67
CA ILE A 114 18.28 15.39 -3.51
C ILE A 114 18.00 16.40 -4.63
N ALA A 115 17.86 15.94 -5.87
CA ALA A 115 17.55 16.81 -7.00
C ALA A 115 16.20 17.51 -6.84
N ALA A 116 15.16 16.80 -6.38
CA ALA A 116 13.84 17.38 -6.12
C ALA A 116 13.81 18.37 -4.96
N GLN A 117 14.76 18.30 -4.03
CA GLN A 117 14.92 19.23 -2.91
C GLN A 117 15.92 20.37 -3.21
N SER A 118 16.47 20.41 -4.42
CA SER A 118 17.38 21.48 -4.84
C SER A 118 16.63 22.80 -4.95
N PRO A 119 17.21 23.95 -4.54
CA PRO A 119 16.61 25.27 -4.77
C PRO A 119 16.28 25.58 -6.25
N ALA A 120 16.88 24.84 -7.19
CA ALA A 120 16.64 24.93 -8.63
C ALA A 120 15.58 23.94 -9.15
N SER A 121 14.94 23.15 -8.28
CA SER A 121 13.86 22.22 -8.66
C SER A 121 12.55 22.96 -8.92
N GLU A 122 11.53 22.22 -9.38
CA GLU A 122 10.21 22.77 -9.69
C GLU A 122 9.52 23.34 -8.43
N GLY A 123 9.76 22.71 -7.27
CA GLY A 123 9.29 23.17 -5.96
C GLY A 123 10.30 23.97 -5.13
N GLY A 124 11.52 24.17 -5.64
CA GLY A 124 12.64 24.66 -4.85
C GLY A 124 12.99 23.70 -3.71
N VAL A 125 13.06 24.20 -2.48
CA VAL A 125 13.46 23.37 -1.32
C VAL A 125 12.37 22.40 -0.84
N ALA A 126 11.15 22.51 -1.36
CA ALA A 126 10.03 21.63 -1.02
C ALA A 126 9.75 20.67 -2.18
N VAL A 127 9.60 19.38 -1.89
CA VAL A 127 9.22 18.38 -2.90
C VAL A 127 7.73 18.52 -3.23
N THR A 128 7.39 18.77 -4.49
CA THR A 128 6.01 18.89 -4.96
C THR A 128 5.34 17.53 -5.15
N PRO A 129 3.98 17.47 -5.14
CA PRO A 129 3.24 16.25 -5.49
C PRO A 129 3.57 15.73 -6.91
N THR A 130 3.83 16.63 -7.86
CA THR A 130 4.23 16.27 -9.23
C THR A 130 5.60 15.60 -9.24
N GLU A 131 6.59 16.15 -8.53
CA GLU A 131 7.92 15.55 -8.39
C GLU A 131 7.85 14.19 -7.68
N LEU A 132 7.05 14.05 -6.62
CA LEU A 132 6.83 12.78 -5.94
C LEU A 132 6.22 11.74 -6.87
N THR A 133 5.25 12.13 -7.70
CA THR A 133 4.61 11.22 -8.66
C THR A 133 5.63 10.73 -9.69
N ARG A 134 6.56 11.60 -10.11
CA ARG A 134 7.63 11.26 -11.06
C ARG A 134 8.66 10.29 -10.49
N ILE A 135 8.99 10.42 -9.20
CA ILE A 135 10.00 9.59 -8.50
C ILE A 135 9.38 8.33 -7.87
N LEU A 136 8.05 8.23 -7.82
CA LEU A 136 7.31 7.12 -7.20
C LEU A 136 7.71 5.72 -7.72
N PRO A 137 7.95 5.49 -9.03
CA PRO A 137 8.41 4.20 -9.51
C PRO A 137 9.72 3.78 -8.86
N GLN A 138 10.74 4.66 -8.88
CA GLN A 138 12.05 4.37 -8.30
C GLN A 138 11.96 4.17 -6.78
N LEU A 139 11.11 4.93 -6.09
CA LEU A 139 10.85 4.71 -4.65
C LEU A 139 10.28 3.32 -4.36
N ARG A 140 9.47 2.76 -5.27
CA ARG A 140 8.93 1.40 -5.15
C ARG A 140 10.01 0.36 -5.43
N ASP A 141 10.86 0.59 -6.42
CA ASP A 141 11.97 -0.30 -6.79
C ASP A 141 13.00 -0.40 -5.65
N ALA A 142 13.42 0.74 -5.09
CA ALA A 142 14.32 0.76 -3.94
C ALA A 142 13.72 0.11 -2.68
N ARG A 143 12.41 0.28 -2.44
CA ARG A 143 11.72 -0.44 -1.35
C ARG A 143 11.76 -1.95 -1.58
N GLN A 144 11.46 -2.40 -2.80
CA GLN A 144 11.48 -3.82 -3.15
C GLN A 144 12.89 -4.42 -2.96
N ALA A 145 13.93 -3.72 -3.40
CA ALA A 145 15.32 -4.17 -3.23
C ALA A 145 15.70 -4.29 -1.73
N LEU A 146 15.21 -3.39 -0.87
CA LEU A 146 15.35 -3.50 0.58
C LEU A 146 14.60 -4.70 1.17
N ASP A 147 13.35 -4.93 0.76
CA ASP A 147 12.53 -6.05 1.25
C ASP A 147 13.21 -7.40 0.95
N VAL A 148 13.83 -7.53 -0.23
CA VAL A 148 14.61 -8.72 -0.63
C VAL A 148 15.82 -8.94 0.28
N LEU A 149 16.58 -7.88 0.60
CA LEU A 149 17.70 -7.97 1.54
C LEU A 149 17.25 -8.36 2.95
N ILE A 150 16.11 -7.83 3.42
CA ILE A 150 15.53 -8.18 4.72
C ILE A 150 15.16 -9.67 4.75
N ASP A 151 14.52 -10.18 3.71
CA ASP A 151 14.13 -11.59 3.64
C ASP A 151 15.37 -12.50 3.59
N ARG A 152 16.40 -12.15 2.80
CA ARG A 152 17.68 -12.86 2.82
C ARG A 152 18.31 -12.91 4.22
N ALA A 153 18.28 -11.79 4.95
CA ALA A 153 18.80 -11.73 6.32
C ALA A 153 17.99 -12.60 7.29
N ARG A 154 16.66 -12.69 7.12
CA ARG A 154 15.79 -13.56 7.92
C ARG A 154 16.08 -15.05 7.71
N PHE A 155 16.39 -15.47 6.47
CA PHE A 155 16.71 -16.87 6.16
C PHE A 155 18.17 -17.25 6.46
N ALA A 156 19.03 -16.27 6.77
CA ALA A 156 20.42 -16.50 7.18
C ALA A 156 20.61 -16.54 8.71
N ALA A 157 19.57 -16.22 9.49
CA ALA A 157 19.54 -16.21 10.96
C ALA A 157 18.83 -17.46 11.52
#